data_AF-A0A6J7KQM3-F1
#
_entry.id   AF-A0A6J7KQM3-F1
#
_cell.length_a   1.000
_cell.length_b   1.000
_cell.length_c   1.000
_cell.angle_alpha   90.00
_cell.angle_beta   90.00
_cell.angle_gamma   90.00
#
_symmetry.space_group_name_H-M   'P 1'
#
loop_
_entity.id
_entity.type
_entity.pdbx_description
1 polymer ?
#
loop_
_entity_poly.entity_id
_entity_poly.type
_entity_poly.pdbx_seq_one_letter_code
_entity_poly.pdbx_strand_id
1 'polypeptide(L)'
;MPDPEFVSAPPQAKRRSFTAAYKLRILQEADQATERGQVAAMLRREGLYSSHLVEWRKARDNGALQALQKPRGRPKADPLAVENAQLKRRLERAEQDLQKARKVIEVQGNVSALLGELLEPRGAQDTSSKRTTGR
;
A
#
# COMPACT_ATOMS: atom_id res chain seq x y z
N MET A 1 49.22 28.47 -29.38
CA MET A 1 49.06 27.76 -28.10
C MET A 1 48.52 26.38 -28.41
N PRO A 2 49.19 25.28 -28.03
CA PRO A 2 48.58 23.96 -28.14
C PRO A 2 47.65 23.72 -26.94
N ASP A 3 46.43 23.27 -27.22
CA ASP A 3 45.43 22.88 -26.23
C ASP A 3 45.88 21.63 -25.45
N PRO A 4 45.55 21.52 -24.15
CA PRO A 4 45.95 20.40 -23.31
C PRO A 4 45.16 19.14 -23.68
N GLU A 5 45.87 18.12 -24.18
CA GLU A 5 45.32 16.78 -24.41
C GLU A 5 44.86 16.17 -23.08
N PHE A 6 43.54 16.14 -22.85
CA PHE A 6 42.93 15.34 -21.79
C PHE A 6 43.10 13.86 -22.13
N VAL A 7 44.13 13.25 -21.56
CA VAL A 7 44.33 11.80 -21.59
C VAL A 7 43.10 11.13 -20.94
N SER A 8 42.25 10.55 -21.78
CA SER A 8 41.07 9.80 -21.34
C SER A 8 41.49 8.67 -20.41
N ALA A 9 41.03 8.71 -19.15
CA ALA A 9 41.26 7.64 -18.19
C ALA A 9 40.80 6.29 -18.76
N PRO A 10 41.54 5.19 -18.53
CA PRO A 10 41.18 3.88 -19.06
C PRO A 10 39.79 3.43 -18.56
N PRO A 11 39.08 2.59 -19.35
CA PRO A 11 37.73 2.15 -19.03
C PRO A 11 37.70 1.48 -17.65
N GLN A 12 36.83 1.96 -16.76
CA GLN A 12 36.70 1.45 -15.40
C GLN A 12 36.44 -0.07 -15.43
N ALA A 13 37.27 -0.83 -14.70
CA ALA A 13 37.12 -2.28 -14.57
C ALA A 13 35.67 -2.61 -14.15
N LYS A 14 34.99 -3.41 -14.97
CA LYS A 14 33.58 -3.76 -14.79
C LYS A 14 33.41 -4.54 -13.48
N ARG A 15 32.91 -3.86 -12.44
CA ARG A 15 32.65 -4.45 -11.14
C ARG A 15 31.70 -5.65 -11.30
N ARG A 16 32.10 -6.82 -10.78
CA ARG A 16 31.28 -8.04 -10.81
C ARG A 16 29.96 -7.80 -10.08
N SER A 17 28.84 -8.01 -10.76
CA SER A 17 27.49 -7.90 -10.18
C SER A 17 26.87 -9.29 -9.98
N PHE A 18 26.33 -9.57 -8.80
CA PHE A 18 25.66 -10.84 -8.50
C PHE A 18 24.14 -10.71 -8.69
N THR A 19 23.58 -11.54 -9.57
CA THR A 19 22.13 -11.64 -9.78
C THR A 19 21.44 -12.24 -8.54
N ALA A 20 20.15 -11.97 -8.31
CA ALA A 20 19.47 -12.55 -7.15
C ALA A 20 19.36 -14.08 -7.24
N ALA A 21 19.18 -14.62 -8.45
CA ALA A 21 19.18 -16.07 -8.68
C ALA A 21 20.53 -16.69 -8.26
N TYR A 22 21.65 -16.04 -8.60
CA TYR A 22 22.97 -16.48 -8.13
C TYR A 22 23.08 -16.43 -6.61
N LYS A 23 22.67 -15.32 -5.98
CA LYS A 23 22.70 -15.19 -4.51
C LYS A 23 21.86 -16.28 -3.83
N LEU A 24 20.68 -16.58 -4.34
CA LEU A 24 19.80 -17.61 -3.81
C LEU A 24 20.41 -19.01 -3.93
N ARG A 25 20.96 -19.36 -5.10
CA ARG A 25 21.68 -20.63 -5.30
C ARG A 25 22.80 -20.81 -4.28
N ILE A 26 23.59 -19.75 -4.08
CA ILE A 26 24.70 -19.77 -3.12
C ILE A 26 24.19 -19.94 -1.68
N LEU A 27 23.12 -19.24 -1.31
CA LEU A 27 22.52 -19.40 0.03
C LEU A 27 21.96 -20.80 0.24
N GLN A 28 21.29 -21.38 -0.75
CA GLN A 28 20.76 -22.74 -0.67
C GLN A 28 21.89 -23.76 -0.51
N GLU A 29 22.97 -23.64 -1.29
CA GLU A 29 24.13 -24.51 -1.16
C GLU A 29 24.83 -24.35 0.20
N ALA A 30 24.91 -23.11 0.72
CA ALA A 30 25.43 -22.87 2.06
C ALA A 30 24.53 -23.42 3.18
N ASP A 31 23.20 -23.48 2.96
CA ASP A 31 22.24 -24.04 3.91
C ASP A 31 22.20 -25.58 3.87
N GLN A 32 22.55 -26.19 2.73
CA GLN A 32 22.70 -27.65 2.55
C GLN A 32 24.04 -28.18 3.05
N ALA A 33 25.00 -27.31 3.36
CA ALA A 33 26.32 -27.70 3.81
C ALA A 33 26.29 -28.17 5.28
N THR A 34 26.35 -29.49 5.47
CA THR A 34 26.30 -30.14 6.80
C THR A 34 27.70 -30.39 7.38
N GLU A 35 28.72 -30.50 6.52
CA GLU A 35 30.08 -30.84 6.93
C GLU A 35 30.92 -29.61 7.32
N ARG A 36 31.82 -29.80 8.30
CA ARG A 36 32.75 -28.75 8.72
C ARG A 36 33.67 -28.35 7.56
N GLY A 37 33.61 -27.08 7.18
CA GLY A 37 34.48 -26.51 6.14
C GLY A 37 33.92 -26.56 4.72
N GLN A 38 32.78 -27.22 4.49
CA GLN A 38 32.13 -27.29 3.18
C GLN A 38 31.71 -25.90 2.67
N VAL A 39 31.16 -25.06 3.56
CA VAL A 39 30.87 -23.65 3.25
C VAL A 39 32.14 -22.88 2.87
N ALA A 40 33.26 -23.10 3.56
CA ALA A 40 34.51 -22.42 3.25
C ALA A 40 35.11 -22.87 1.91
N ALA A 41 35.00 -24.16 1.58
CA ALA A 41 35.42 -24.70 0.29
C ALA A 41 34.57 -24.12 -0.86
N MET A 42 33.25 -24.07 -0.66
CA MET A 42 32.31 -23.48 -1.61
C MET A 42 32.60 -21.99 -1.85
N LEU A 43 32.83 -21.21 -0.78
CA LEU A 43 33.19 -19.79 -0.88
C LEU A 43 34.46 -19.57 -1.69
N ARG A 44 35.49 -20.40 -1.50
CA ARG A 44 36.73 -20.33 -2.30
C ARG A 44 36.48 -20.65 -3.77
N ARG A 45 35.66 -21.66 -4.08
CA ARG A 45 35.30 -22.04 -5.45
C ARG A 45 34.55 -20.91 -6.18
N GLU A 46 33.67 -20.21 -5.48
CA GLU A 46 32.82 -19.15 -6.05
C GLU A 46 33.51 -17.75 -6.00
N GLY A 47 34.68 -17.66 -5.35
CA GLY A 47 35.41 -16.41 -5.12
C GLY A 47 34.66 -15.43 -4.23
N LEU A 48 33.96 -15.94 -3.21
CA LEU A 48 33.09 -15.20 -2.32
C LEU A 48 33.71 -15.08 -0.92
N TYR A 49 33.43 -13.96 -0.26
CA TYR A 49 33.78 -13.75 1.15
C TYR A 49 32.59 -14.05 2.05
N SER A 50 32.85 -14.46 3.29
CA SER A 50 31.82 -14.74 4.31
C SER A 50 30.86 -13.57 4.54
N SER A 51 31.32 -12.32 4.39
CA SER A 51 30.50 -11.11 4.44
C SER A 51 29.32 -11.13 3.46
N HIS A 52 29.53 -11.70 2.26
CA HIS A 52 28.46 -11.82 1.26
C HIS A 52 27.32 -12.70 1.76
N LEU A 53 27.63 -13.82 2.43
CA LEU A 53 26.60 -14.69 2.98
C LEU A 53 25.79 -13.99 4.07
N VAL A 54 26.46 -13.25 4.96
CA VAL A 54 25.79 -12.49 6.03
C VAL A 54 24.85 -11.43 5.43
N GLU A 55 25.33 -10.66 4.46
CA GLU A 55 24.51 -9.65 3.78
C GLU A 55 23.34 -10.26 3.02
N TRP A 56 23.56 -11.37 2.31
CA TRP A 56 22.52 -12.00 1.50
C TRP A 56 21.48 -12.73 2.34
N ARG A 57 21.86 -13.32 3.49
CA ARG A 57 20.90 -13.85 4.47
C ARG A 57 20.01 -12.76 5.03
N LYS A 58 20.60 -11.65 5.51
CA LYS A 58 19.82 -10.48 5.96
C LYS A 58 18.87 -9.97 4.88
N ALA A 59 19.32 -9.91 3.64
CA ALA A 59 18.47 -9.48 2.54
C ALA A 59 17.38 -10.51 2.18
N ARG A 60 17.61 -11.81 2.39
CA ARG A 60 16.59 -12.85 2.25
C ARG A 60 15.51 -12.68 3.30
N ASP A 61 15.93 -12.56 4.55
CA ASP A 61 15.04 -12.54 5.72
C ASP A 61 14.16 -11.27 5.70
N ASN A 62 14.69 -10.16 5.17
CA ASN A 62 13.94 -8.92 4.96
C ASN A 62 13.08 -8.91 3.68
N GLY A 63 12.98 -10.02 2.93
CA GLY A 63 12.27 -10.08 1.64
C GLY A 63 12.90 -9.25 0.52
N ALA A 64 14.10 -8.71 0.74
CA ALA A 64 14.78 -7.76 -0.13
C ALA A 64 15.70 -8.42 -1.19
N LEU A 65 15.81 -9.75 -1.24
CA LEU A 65 16.69 -10.42 -2.21
C LEU A 65 16.30 -10.13 -3.67
N GLN A 66 15.01 -10.02 -3.97
CA GLN A 66 14.55 -9.55 -5.29
C GLN A 66 14.75 -8.03 -5.46
N ALA A 67 14.60 -7.26 -4.38
CA ALA A 67 14.86 -5.81 -4.39
C ALA A 67 16.34 -5.46 -4.62
N LEU A 68 17.27 -6.37 -4.30
CA LEU A 68 18.70 -6.24 -4.57
C LEU A 68 19.07 -6.35 -6.07
N GLN A 69 18.14 -6.74 -6.96
CA GLN A 69 18.35 -6.61 -8.41
C GLN A 69 18.15 -5.18 -8.90
N LYS A 70 17.46 -4.32 -8.13
CA LYS A 70 17.18 -2.97 -8.60
C LYS A 70 18.49 -2.16 -8.62
N PRO A 71 18.84 -1.53 -9.75
CA PRO A 71 20.01 -0.68 -9.84
C PRO A 71 19.93 0.44 -8.80
N ARG A 72 21.08 0.87 -8.28
CA ARG A 72 21.16 2.03 -7.38
C ARG A 72 20.55 3.25 -8.08
N GLY A 73 19.49 3.79 -7.50
CA GLY A 73 18.73 4.94 -7.99
C GLY A 73 17.40 5.09 -7.24
N ARG A 74 16.72 6.23 -7.39
CA ARG A 74 15.40 6.46 -6.79
C ARG A 74 14.46 5.34 -7.23
N PRO A 75 13.84 4.57 -6.32
CA PRO A 75 12.92 3.51 -6.69
C PRO A 75 11.78 4.11 -7.53
N LYS A 76 11.53 3.51 -8.70
CA LYS A 76 10.35 3.82 -9.52
C LYS A 76 9.13 3.62 -8.62
N ALA A 77 8.27 4.65 -8.54
CA ALA A 77 7.08 4.62 -7.67
C ALA A 77 6.34 3.30 -7.86
N ASP A 78 6.05 2.62 -6.75
CA ASP A 78 5.39 1.33 -6.77
C ASP A 78 4.02 1.48 -7.45
N PRO A 79 3.77 0.82 -8.60
CA PRO A 79 2.48 0.91 -9.28
C PRO A 79 1.30 0.61 -8.34
N LEU A 80 1.48 -0.31 -7.39
CA LEU A 80 0.48 -0.66 -6.39
C LEU A 80 0.21 0.48 -5.41
N ALA A 81 1.22 1.28 -5.06
CA ALA A 81 1.06 2.43 -4.18
C ALA A 81 0.29 3.57 -4.89
N VAL A 82 0.53 3.75 -6.20
CA VAL A 82 -0.20 4.72 -7.01
C VAL A 82 -1.67 4.32 -7.14
N GLU A 83 -1.93 3.05 -7.44
CA GLU A 83 -3.29 2.52 -7.55
C GLU A 83 -4.04 2.60 -6.21
N ASN A 84 -3.40 2.23 -5.10
CA ASN A 84 -3.99 2.38 -3.76
C ASN A 84 -4.34 3.82 -3.43
N ALA A 85 -3.47 4.78 -3.78
CA ALA A 85 -3.76 6.20 -3.55
C ALA A 85 -4.96 6.68 -4.38
N GLN A 86 -5.09 6.22 -5.63
CA GLN A 86 -6.24 6.53 -6.48
C GLN A 86 -7.53 5.90 -5.94
N LEU A 87 -7.48 4.63 -5.52
CA LEU A 87 -8.62 3.92 -4.94
C LEU A 87 -9.10 4.59 -3.64
N LYS A 88 -8.18 4.98 -2.75
CA LYS A 88 -8.52 5.71 -1.51
C LYS A 88 -9.25 7.03 -1.79
N ARG A 89 -8.76 7.82 -2.76
CA ARG A 89 -9.43 9.07 -3.17
C ARG A 89 -10.83 8.83 -3.74
N ARG A 90 -11.03 7.73 -4.47
CA ARG A 90 -12.35 7.36 -5.01
C ARG A 90 -13.30 6.94 -3.90
N LEU A 91 -12.82 6.17 -2.93
CA LEU A 91 -13.58 5.78 -1.74
C LEU A 91 -14.04 7.01 -0.95
N GLU A 92 -13.11 7.91 -0.64
CA GLU A 92 -13.41 9.12 0.11
C GLU A 92 -14.48 9.99 -0.58
N ARG A 93 -14.38 10.18 -1.90
CA ARG A 93 -15.40 10.91 -2.67
C ARG A 93 -16.76 10.20 -2.63
N ALA A 94 -16.78 8.88 -2.84
CA ALA A 94 -18.01 8.10 -2.81
C ALA A 94 -18.67 8.17 -1.42
N GLU A 95 -17.89 8.11 -0.34
CA GLU A 95 -18.38 8.26 1.03
C GLU A 95 -18.97 9.66 1.28
N GLN A 96 -18.31 10.71 0.80
CA GLN A 96 -18.82 12.09 0.89
C GLN A 96 -20.15 12.24 0.14
N ASP A 97 -20.28 11.65 -1.04
CA ASP A 97 -21.51 11.72 -1.83
C ASP A 97 -22.65 10.91 -1.18
N LEU A 98 -22.34 9.76 -0.57
CA LEU A 98 -23.30 9.02 0.26
C LEU A 98 -23.76 9.84 1.46
N GLN A 99 -22.86 10.57 2.13
CA GLN A 99 -23.23 11.45 3.25
C GLN A 99 -24.15 12.58 2.80
N LYS A 100 -23.87 13.22 1.65
CA LYS A 100 -24.76 14.24 1.08
C LYS A 100 -26.14 13.66 0.76
N ALA A 101 -26.20 12.50 0.10
CA ALA A 101 -27.46 11.85 -0.24
C ALA A 101 -28.29 11.53 1.00
N ARG A 102 -27.65 10.99 2.06
CA ARG A 102 -28.32 10.73 3.35
C ARG A 102 -28.90 12.01 3.97
N LYS A 103 -28.17 13.12 3.91
CA LYS A 103 -28.64 14.40 4.44
C LYS A 103 -29.82 14.97 3.64
N VAL A 104 -29.83 14.80 2.32
CA VAL A 104 -31.00 15.16 1.49
C VAL A 104 -32.22 14.35 1.89
N ILE A 105 -32.08 13.02 2.07
CA ILE A 105 -33.17 12.15 2.50
C ILE A 105 -33.70 12.56 3.88
N GLU A 106 -32.81 12.89 4.82
CA GLU A 106 -33.18 13.36 6.15
C GLU A 106 -34.00 14.66 6.10
N VAL A 107 -33.53 15.65 5.33
CA VAL A 107 -34.25 16.92 5.15
C VAL A 107 -35.62 16.68 4.52
N GLN A 108 -35.71 15.83 3.50
CA GLN A 108 -36.99 15.48 2.88
C GLN A 108 -37.94 14.80 3.88
N GLY A 109 -37.43 13.88 4.69
CA GLY A 109 -38.20 13.23 5.76
C GLY A 109 -38.73 14.24 6.78
N ASN A 110 -37.89 15.15 7.24
CA ASN A 110 -38.26 16.20 8.20
C ASN A 110 -39.32 17.16 7.62
N VAL A 111 -39.17 17.58 6.37
CA VAL A 111 -40.17 18.43 5.68
C VAL A 111 -41.49 17.70 5.54
N SER A 112 -41.48 16.42 5.14
CA SER A 112 -42.69 15.61 5.03
C SER A 112 -43.40 15.45 6.38
N ALA A 113 -42.65 15.26 7.47
CA ALA A 113 -43.21 15.15 8.82
C ALA A 113 -43.87 16.47 9.26
N LEU A 114 -43.19 17.60 9.09
CA LEU A 114 -43.73 18.92 9.39
C LEU A 114 -44.99 19.26 8.58
N LEU A 115 -44.99 18.91 7.29
CA LEU A 115 -46.18 19.06 6.43
C LEU A 115 -47.32 18.15 6.91
N GLY A 116 -47.00 16.92 7.34
CA GLY A 116 -47.97 16.02 7.95
C GLY A 116 -48.63 16.63 9.19
N GLU A 117 -47.86 17.20 10.11
CA GLU A 117 -48.38 17.86 11.31
C GLU A 117 -49.23 19.10 11.00
N LEU A 118 -48.87 19.86 9.96
CA LEU A 118 -49.59 21.09 9.58
C LEU A 118 -50.88 20.80 8.80
N LEU A 119 -50.89 19.70 8.04
CA LEU A 119 -52.03 19.28 7.20
C LEU A 119 -52.95 18.29 7.90
N GLU A 120 -52.54 17.71 9.04
CA GLU A 120 -53.46 17.07 9.97
C GLU A 120 -54.53 18.10 10.39
N PRO A 121 -55.81 17.91 10.01
CA PRO A 121 -56.84 18.77 10.54
C PRO A 121 -56.85 18.59 12.06
N ARG A 122 -56.73 19.69 12.82
CA ARG A 122 -57.19 19.74 14.21
C ARG A 122 -58.71 19.55 14.22
N GLY A 123 -59.14 18.31 13.98
CA GLY A 123 -60.52 17.87 14.06
C GLY A 123 -60.91 17.80 15.53
N ALA A 124 -61.64 18.83 15.95
CA ALA A 124 -62.65 18.82 17.00
C ALA A 124 -62.37 17.95 18.24
N GLN A 125 -61.84 18.58 19.30
CA GLN A 125 -62.27 18.21 20.65
C GLN A 125 -63.78 18.47 20.70
N ASP A 126 -64.58 17.42 20.55
CA ASP A 126 -66.04 17.48 20.54
C ASP A 126 -66.54 17.78 21.97
N THR A 127 -66.52 19.06 22.33
CA THR A 127 -67.11 19.59 23.57
C THR A 127 -68.62 19.76 23.38
N SER A 128 -69.32 18.64 23.23
CA SER A 128 -70.78 18.60 23.14
C SER A 128 -71.32 17.62 24.18
N SER A 129 -71.38 18.06 25.44
CA SER A 129 -72.64 18.41 26.11
C SER A 129 -73.75 17.36 25.92
N LYS A 130 -73.79 16.37 26.80
CA LYS A 130 -75.06 15.72 27.19
C LYS A 130 -75.37 16.04 28.64
N ARG A 131 -75.90 17.25 28.87
CA ARG A 131 -76.77 17.53 30.01
C ARG A 131 -78.23 17.34 29.59
N THR A 132 -78.87 16.34 30.21
CA THR A 132 -80.26 16.33 30.72
C THR A 132 -81.43 16.24 29.72
N THR A 133 -82.25 15.18 29.84
CA THR A 133 -83.68 15.19 30.24
C THR A 133 -84.54 14.10 29.55
N GLY A 134 -85.23 13.27 30.34
CA GLY A 134 -86.62 12.85 30.04
C GLY A 134 -86.92 11.35 29.82
N ARG A 135 -87.20 10.60 30.90
CA ARG A 135 -88.49 9.89 31.14
C ARG A 135 -88.51 9.32 32.56
#